data_AF-A0A3L7WA59-F1
#
_entry.id   AF-A0A3L7WA59-F1
#
_cell.length_a   1.000
_cell.length_b   1.000
_cell.length_c   1.000
_cell.angle_alpha   90.00
_cell.angle_beta   90.00
_cell.angle_gamma   90.00
#
_symmetry.space_group_name_H-M   'P 1'
#
loop_
_entity.id
_entity.type
_entity.pdbx_description
1 polymer ?
#
loop_
_entity_poly.entity_id
_entity_poly.type
_entity_poly.pdbx_seq_one_letter_code
_entity_poly.pdbx_strand_id
1 'polypeptide(L)'
;MLSMQTIRERTAEVRQACADRQMDVPIDTILERDTTYRMLLSEVETQRAARNAASKAIGGAKDADERQRMIEEQRAVGSRLDDLEGQLREADSALRELLLQVPNLYHEDVPLGGESDSVVVLEGDGATGQEQRLAVPRRVGDEVAPTVEGTHQPHWELGEQLGLIDFERGTKISGSRFYILRGEAAHLQRALISWMLDVHREQGYEEVYVPFVVKEEMLYGTGQLPKFADTMYHDAEEDLWMVPTAE
;
A
#
# COMPACT_ATOMS: atom_id res chain seq x y z
N MET A 1 0.79 -3.05 -5.98
CA MET A 1 0.75 -4.52 -6.14
C MET A 1 1.44 -4.90 -7.44
N LEU A 2 2.26 -5.96 -7.43
CA LEU A 2 2.91 -6.46 -8.65
C LEU A 2 1.88 -7.17 -9.54
N SER A 3 2.00 -7.02 -10.86
CA SER A 3 1.05 -7.66 -11.78
C SER A 3 1.22 -9.19 -11.78
N MET A 4 0.12 -9.93 -11.92
CA MET A 4 0.17 -11.39 -12.00
C MET A 4 0.95 -11.87 -13.23
N GLN A 5 0.94 -11.10 -14.33
CA GLN A 5 1.76 -11.38 -15.51
C GLN A 5 3.25 -11.36 -15.16
N THR A 6 3.70 -10.33 -14.46
CA THR A 6 5.09 -10.20 -14.00
C THR A 6 5.49 -11.39 -13.12
N ILE A 7 4.62 -11.82 -12.20
CA ILE A 7 4.89 -12.96 -11.32
C ILE A 7 5.04 -14.26 -12.12
N ARG A 8 4.26 -14.47 -13.19
CA ARG A 8 4.37 -15.66 -14.05
C ARG A 8 5.60 -15.64 -14.95
N GLU A 9 5.90 -14.50 -15.56
CA GLU A 9 6.98 -14.40 -16.55
C GLU A 9 8.36 -14.27 -15.90
N ARG A 10 8.42 -13.65 -14.72
CA ARG A 10 9.66 -13.35 -13.98
C ARG A 10 9.66 -14.01 -12.60
N THR A 11 9.09 -15.20 -12.47
CA THR A 11 8.95 -15.92 -11.18
C THR A 11 10.26 -16.01 -10.39
N ALA A 12 11.36 -16.38 -11.05
CA ALA A 12 12.65 -16.53 -10.37
C ALA A 12 13.15 -15.21 -9.76
N GLU A 13 12.97 -14.10 -10.49
CA GLU A 13 13.35 -12.77 -10.02
C GLU A 13 12.46 -12.32 -8.86
N VAL A 14 11.15 -12.54 -8.94
CA VAL A 14 10.24 -12.21 -7.83
C VAL A 14 10.59 -13.01 -6.58
N ARG A 15 10.92 -14.30 -6.71
CA ARG A 15 11.39 -15.13 -5.59
C ARG A 15 12.67 -14.59 -4.97
N GLN A 16 13.64 -14.25 -5.82
CA GLN A 16 14.90 -13.67 -5.35
C GLN A 16 14.65 -12.35 -4.62
N ALA A 17 13.80 -11.48 -5.17
CA ALA A 17 13.47 -10.21 -4.55
C ALA A 17 12.73 -10.32 -3.21
N CYS A 18 11.95 -11.40 -3.01
CA CYS A 18 11.35 -11.71 -1.71
C CYS A 18 12.42 -12.23 -0.73
N ALA A 19 13.30 -13.13 -1.18
CA ALA A 19 14.37 -13.70 -0.37
C ALA A 19 15.38 -12.63 0.09
N ASP A 20 15.77 -11.72 -0.80
CA ASP A 20 16.69 -10.61 -0.51
C ASP A 20 16.11 -9.65 0.53
N ARG A 21 14.79 -9.49 0.56
CA ARG A 21 14.07 -8.72 1.59
C ARG A 21 13.69 -9.53 2.82
N GLN A 22 14.09 -10.79 2.89
CA GLN A 22 13.77 -11.70 3.99
C GLN A 22 12.25 -11.81 4.24
N MET A 23 11.46 -11.73 3.17
CA MET A 23 10.02 -11.85 3.22
C MET A 23 9.59 -13.25 2.79
N ASP A 24 8.85 -13.94 3.66
CA ASP A 24 8.23 -15.21 3.33
C ASP A 24 6.91 -14.97 2.60
N VAL A 25 6.95 -15.01 1.27
CA VAL A 25 5.79 -14.80 0.40
C VAL A 25 5.48 -16.11 -0.34
N PRO A 26 4.23 -16.63 -0.29
CA PRO A 26 3.89 -17.93 -0.86
C PRO A 26 3.69 -17.87 -2.38
N ILE A 27 4.77 -17.63 -3.14
CA ILE A 27 4.74 -17.48 -4.60
C ILE A 27 4.17 -18.72 -5.29
N ASP A 28 4.48 -19.93 -4.82
CA ASP A 28 3.92 -21.17 -5.39
C ASP A 28 2.39 -21.22 -5.22
N THR A 29 1.89 -20.90 -4.03
CA THR A 29 0.44 -20.83 -3.77
C THR A 29 -0.22 -19.77 -4.65
N ILE A 30 0.42 -18.62 -4.88
CA ILE A 30 -0.10 -17.59 -5.79
C ILE A 30 -0.25 -18.15 -7.21
N LEU A 31 0.75 -18.87 -7.72
CA LEU A 31 0.72 -19.47 -9.07
C LEU A 31 -0.35 -20.58 -9.19
N GLU A 32 -0.52 -21.39 -8.14
CA GLU A 32 -1.58 -22.40 -8.06
C GLU A 32 -2.96 -21.74 -8.09
N ARG A 33 -3.17 -20.70 -7.27
CA ARG A 33 -4.44 -19.97 -7.20
C ARG A 33 -4.76 -19.23 -8.50
N ASP A 34 -3.77 -18.65 -9.16
CA ASP A 34 -3.93 -18.08 -10.51
C ASP A 34 -4.36 -19.13 -11.53
N THR A 35 -3.82 -20.35 -11.43
CA THR A 35 -4.23 -21.46 -12.31
C THR A 35 -5.68 -21.84 -12.07
N THR A 36 -6.10 -22.00 -10.82
CA THR A 36 -7.50 -22.25 -10.46
C THR A 36 -8.42 -21.13 -10.94
N TYR A 37 -8.04 -19.87 -10.71
CA TYR A 37 -8.78 -18.70 -11.16
C TYR A 37 -8.98 -18.71 -12.68
N ARG A 38 -7.92 -18.93 -13.47
CA ARG A 38 -8.01 -18.99 -14.93
C ARG A 38 -8.86 -20.16 -15.44
N MET A 39 -8.80 -21.32 -14.77
CA MET A 39 -9.67 -22.46 -15.12
C MET A 39 -11.14 -22.13 -14.89
N LEU A 40 -11.48 -21.59 -13.72
CA LEU A 40 -12.85 -21.16 -13.39
C LEU A 40 -13.34 -20.08 -14.34
N LEU A 41 -12.50 -19.08 -14.65
CA LEU A 41 -12.83 -18.01 -15.59
C LEU A 41 -13.16 -18.58 -16.97
N SER A 42 -12.34 -19.51 -17.46
CA SER A 42 -12.59 -20.19 -18.74
C SER A 42 -13.88 -21.01 -18.73
N GLU A 43 -14.21 -21.68 -17.61
CA GLU A 43 -15.47 -22.44 -17.49
C GLU A 43 -16.68 -21.50 -17.46
N VAL A 44 -16.62 -20.42 -16.68
CA VAL A 44 -17.67 -19.38 -16.62
C VAL A 44 -17.94 -18.78 -18.00
N GLU A 45 -16.90 -18.37 -18.73
CA GLU A 45 -17.06 -17.81 -20.08
C GLU A 45 -17.64 -18.83 -21.07
N THR A 46 -17.23 -20.10 -20.96
CA THR A 46 -17.78 -21.20 -21.75
C THR A 46 -19.27 -21.39 -21.48
N GLN A 47 -19.68 -21.41 -20.20
CA GLN A 47 -21.08 -21.57 -19.79
C GLN A 47 -21.93 -20.35 -20.16
N ARG A 48 -21.39 -19.13 -20.07
CA ARG A 48 -22.05 -17.91 -20.56
C ARG A 48 -22.31 -17.97 -22.05
N ALA A 49 -21.32 -18.39 -22.84
CA ALA A 49 -21.49 -18.58 -24.28
C ALA A 49 -22.56 -19.65 -24.60
N ALA A 50 -22.53 -20.79 -23.91
CA ALA A 50 -23.53 -21.84 -24.05
C ALA A 50 -24.95 -21.37 -23.69
N ARG A 51 -25.10 -20.61 -22.58
CA ARG A 51 -26.37 -20.01 -22.16
C ARG A 51 -26.92 -19.05 -23.20
N ASN A 52 -26.08 -18.18 -23.76
CA ASN A 52 -26.49 -17.22 -24.77
C ASN A 52 -26.91 -17.91 -26.07
N ALA A 53 -26.19 -18.95 -26.49
CA ALA A 53 -26.55 -19.77 -27.65
C ALA A 53 -27.89 -20.50 -27.45
N ALA A 54 -28.08 -21.13 -26.28
CA ALA A 54 -29.32 -21.80 -25.92
C ALA A 54 -30.51 -20.82 -25.86
N SER A 55 -30.32 -19.63 -25.30
CA SER A 55 -31.36 -18.58 -25.24
C SER A 55 -31.81 -18.15 -26.63
N LYS A 56 -30.87 -18.04 -27.59
CA LYS A 56 -31.18 -17.74 -28.99
C LYS A 56 -31.95 -18.88 -29.67
N ALA A 57 -31.59 -20.13 -29.39
CA ALA A 57 -32.28 -21.30 -29.93
C ALA A 57 -33.73 -21.42 -29.37
N ILE A 58 -33.93 -21.15 -28.08
CA ILE A 58 -35.26 -21.10 -27.43
C ILE A 58 -36.16 -20.04 -28.08
N GLY A 59 -35.61 -18.87 -28.43
CA GLY A 59 -36.35 -17.81 -29.13
C GLY A 59 -36.73 -18.15 -30.57
N GLY A 60 -36.04 -19.12 -31.19
CA GLY A 60 -36.30 -19.60 -32.56
C GLY A 60 -37.15 -20.87 -32.65
N ALA A 61 -37.42 -21.55 -31.53
CA ALA A 61 -38.20 -22.77 -31.48
C ALA A 61 -39.69 -22.49 -31.79
N LYS A 62 -40.27 -23.27 -32.71
CA LYS A 62 -41.68 -23.13 -33.15
C LYS A 62 -42.62 -24.07 -32.40
N ASP A 63 -42.10 -25.17 -31.87
CA ASP A 63 -42.87 -26.14 -31.09
C ASP A 63 -42.87 -25.77 -29.59
N ALA A 64 -44.05 -25.83 -28.96
CA ALA A 64 -44.22 -25.41 -27.57
C ALA A 64 -43.60 -26.40 -26.58
N ASP A 65 -43.66 -27.70 -26.89
CA ASP A 65 -43.14 -28.76 -26.02
C ASP A 65 -41.62 -28.86 -26.09
N GLU A 66 -41.04 -28.65 -27.28
CA GLU A 66 -39.58 -28.50 -27.47
C GLU A 66 -39.06 -27.26 -26.73
N ARG A 67 -39.74 -26.12 -26.85
CA ARG A 67 -39.39 -24.88 -26.16
C ARG A 67 -39.41 -25.06 -24.64
N GLN A 68 -40.41 -25.73 -24.09
CA GLN A 68 -40.53 -25.95 -22.64
C GLN A 68 -39.40 -26.85 -22.11
N ARG A 69 -39.02 -27.92 -22.85
CA ARG A 69 -37.87 -28.77 -22.50
C ARG A 69 -36.56 -27.99 -22.47
N MET A 70 -36.32 -27.16 -23.49
CA MET A 70 -35.10 -26.34 -23.55
C MET A 70 -35.03 -25.31 -22.41
N ILE A 71 -36.16 -24.76 -21.98
CA ILE A 71 -36.24 -23.85 -20.83
C ILE A 71 -35.87 -24.59 -19.53
N GLU A 72 -36.35 -25.82 -19.35
CA GLU A 72 -36.03 -26.64 -18.17
C GLU A 72 -34.55 -27.04 -18.12
N GLU A 73 -33.97 -27.46 -19.23
CA GLU A 73 -32.53 -27.72 -19.34
C GLU A 73 -31.71 -26.45 -19.06
N GLN A 74 -32.18 -25.28 -19.51
CA GLN A 74 -31.50 -24.02 -19.24
C GLN A 74 -31.52 -23.61 -17.76
N ARG A 75 -32.57 -23.96 -17.00
CA ARG A 75 -32.59 -23.66 -15.55
C ARG A 75 -31.44 -24.33 -14.81
N ALA A 76 -31.10 -25.57 -15.16
CA ALA A 76 -29.97 -26.28 -14.58
C ALA A 76 -28.62 -25.63 -14.94
N VAL A 77 -28.48 -25.15 -16.19
CA VAL A 77 -27.29 -24.41 -16.65
C VAL A 77 -27.16 -23.07 -15.93
N GLY A 78 -28.27 -22.36 -15.72
CA GLY A 78 -28.32 -21.11 -14.96
C GLY A 78 -27.82 -21.29 -13.54
N SER A 79 -28.36 -22.27 -12.80
CA SER A 79 -27.92 -22.56 -11.43
C SER A 79 -26.44 -22.90 -11.35
N ARG A 80 -25.92 -23.71 -12.27
CA ARG A 80 -24.49 -24.07 -12.29
C ARG A 80 -23.61 -22.87 -12.62
N LEU A 81 -24.07 -21.97 -13.50
CA LEU A 81 -23.34 -20.75 -13.83
C LEU A 81 -23.27 -19.81 -12.61
N ASP A 82 -24.36 -19.66 -11.87
CA ASP A 82 -24.38 -18.83 -10.65
C ASP A 82 -23.40 -19.38 -9.60
N ASP A 83 -23.33 -20.70 -9.42
CA ASP A 83 -22.37 -21.36 -8.53
C ASP A 83 -20.91 -21.13 -8.97
N LEU A 84 -20.63 -21.27 -10.28
CA LEU A 84 -19.30 -21.04 -10.84
C LEU A 84 -18.88 -19.56 -10.73
N GLU A 85 -19.80 -18.63 -10.91
CA GLU A 85 -19.56 -17.19 -10.72
C GLU A 85 -19.30 -16.85 -9.24
N GLY A 86 -19.91 -17.59 -8.30
CA GLY A 86 -19.57 -17.52 -6.88
C GLY A 86 -18.15 -17.98 -6.59
N GLN A 87 -17.80 -19.18 -7.07
CA GLN A 87 -16.44 -19.74 -6.91
C GLN A 87 -15.36 -18.86 -7.56
N LEU A 88 -15.65 -18.27 -8.71
CA LEU A 88 -14.74 -17.35 -9.39
C LEU A 88 -14.48 -16.10 -8.54
N ARG A 89 -15.51 -15.52 -7.92
CA ARG A 89 -15.38 -14.36 -7.03
C ARG A 89 -14.55 -14.69 -5.79
N GLU A 90 -14.77 -15.85 -5.19
CA GLU A 90 -13.97 -16.32 -4.05
C GLU A 90 -12.51 -16.56 -4.43
N ALA A 91 -12.27 -17.19 -5.59
CA ALA A 91 -10.92 -17.42 -6.10
C ALA A 91 -10.18 -16.11 -6.42
N ASP A 92 -10.87 -15.11 -6.97
CA ASP A 92 -10.32 -13.78 -7.23
C ASP A 92 -9.93 -13.05 -5.93
N SER A 93 -10.84 -13.05 -4.94
CA SER A 93 -10.57 -12.44 -3.63
C SER A 93 -9.37 -13.08 -2.94
N ALA A 94 -9.34 -14.41 -2.86
CA ALA A 94 -8.25 -15.16 -2.24
C ALA A 94 -6.90 -14.94 -2.97
N LEU A 95 -6.92 -14.85 -4.30
CA LEU A 95 -5.73 -14.53 -5.07
C LEU A 95 -5.25 -13.09 -4.78
N ARG A 96 -6.17 -12.13 -4.75
CA ARG A 96 -5.85 -10.72 -4.48
C ARG A 96 -5.24 -10.52 -3.09
N GLU A 97 -5.75 -11.19 -2.07
CA GLU A 97 -5.18 -11.16 -0.71
C GLU A 97 -3.72 -11.62 -0.66
N LEU A 98 -3.38 -12.67 -1.41
CA LEU A 98 -2.00 -13.14 -1.51
C LEU A 98 -1.12 -12.17 -2.30
N LEU A 99 -1.65 -11.59 -3.39
CA LEU A 99 -0.92 -10.63 -4.21
C LEU A 99 -0.57 -9.34 -3.45
N LEU A 100 -1.41 -8.92 -2.49
CA LEU A 100 -1.13 -7.77 -1.62
C LEU A 100 0.11 -7.95 -0.74
N GLN A 101 0.54 -9.19 -0.50
CA GLN A 101 1.73 -9.50 0.30
C GLN A 101 3.03 -9.44 -0.51
N VAL A 102 2.93 -9.43 -1.85
CA VAL A 102 4.10 -9.43 -2.74
C VAL A 102 4.73 -8.04 -2.75
N PRO A 103 5.99 -7.87 -2.34
CA PRO A 103 6.66 -6.58 -2.37
C PRO A 103 6.90 -6.12 -3.81
N ASN A 104 7.11 -4.82 -3.99
CA ASN A 104 7.56 -4.30 -5.28
C ASN A 104 8.97 -4.83 -5.60
N LEU A 105 9.34 -4.91 -6.88
CA LEU A 105 10.74 -5.19 -7.25
C LEU A 105 11.63 -3.99 -6.87
N TYR A 106 12.85 -4.24 -6.39
CA TYR A 106 13.81 -3.15 -6.14
C TYR A 106 14.56 -2.80 -7.43
N HIS A 107 15.11 -1.59 -7.47
CA HIS A 107 16.03 -1.19 -8.54
C HIS A 107 17.41 -1.83 -8.34
N GLU A 108 18.13 -2.17 -9.40
CA GLU A 108 19.44 -2.85 -9.34
C GLU A 108 20.50 -2.11 -8.50
N ASP A 109 20.37 -0.79 -8.36
CA ASP A 109 21.23 0.05 -7.53
C ASP A 109 20.95 -0.05 -6.02
N VAL A 110 19.87 -0.75 -5.61
CA VAL A 110 19.53 -0.91 -4.20
C VAL A 110 20.49 -1.92 -3.58
N PRO A 111 21.26 -1.54 -2.54
CA PRO A 111 22.17 -2.46 -1.88
C PRO A 111 21.37 -3.58 -1.19
N LEU A 112 21.87 -4.81 -1.31
CA LEU A 112 21.33 -5.97 -0.60
C LEU A 112 21.81 -5.94 0.85
N GLY A 113 20.92 -6.26 1.79
CA GLY A 113 21.26 -6.35 3.21
C GLY A 113 20.24 -5.68 4.11
N GLY A 114 20.62 -5.52 5.37
CA GLY A 114 19.79 -4.88 6.39
C GLY A 114 20.14 -3.41 6.59
N GLU A 115 19.61 -2.82 7.65
CA GLU A 115 19.91 -1.43 8.05
C GLU A 115 21.42 -1.18 8.16
N SER A 116 22.18 -2.17 8.64
CA SER A 116 23.65 -2.13 8.75
C SER A 116 24.40 -1.98 7.42
N ASP A 117 23.74 -2.28 6.30
CA ASP A 117 24.29 -2.20 4.95
C ASP A 117 23.84 -0.94 4.20
N SER A 118 23.08 -0.07 4.89
CA SER A 118 22.69 1.22 4.35
C SER A 118 23.91 2.11 4.15
N VAL A 119 23.96 2.75 2.98
CA VAL A 119 25.06 3.63 2.59
C VAL A 119 24.56 5.00 2.17
N VAL A 120 25.34 6.02 2.50
CA VAL A 120 25.20 7.39 2.00
C VAL A 120 25.75 7.43 0.59
N VAL A 121 24.91 7.80 -0.38
CA VAL A 121 25.29 7.95 -1.80
C VAL A 121 25.29 9.41 -2.26
N LEU A 122 24.57 10.27 -1.55
CA LEU A 122 24.46 11.71 -1.77
C LEU A 122 24.62 12.41 -0.43
N GLU A 123 25.38 13.49 -0.40
CA GLU A 123 25.49 14.36 0.77
C GLU A 123 25.41 15.82 0.34
N GLY A 124 24.88 16.66 1.22
CA GLY A 124 24.82 18.10 1.02
C GLY A 124 24.88 18.82 2.35
N ASP A 125 25.27 20.09 2.33
CA ASP A 125 25.40 20.90 3.55
C ASP A 125 24.05 21.45 4.03
N GLY A 126 22.97 21.27 3.24
CA GLY A 126 21.62 21.79 3.49
C GLY A 126 21.51 23.32 3.54
N ALA A 127 22.64 24.03 3.60
CA ALA A 127 22.74 25.47 3.84
C ALA A 127 22.99 26.25 2.55
N THR A 128 23.74 25.67 1.60
CA THR A 128 24.06 26.29 0.31
C THR A 128 23.32 25.62 -0.87
N GLY A 129 22.62 24.52 -0.61
CA GLY A 129 21.95 23.72 -1.65
C GLY A 129 22.91 22.95 -2.54
N GLN A 130 24.18 22.85 -2.15
CA GLN A 130 25.17 22.03 -2.84
C GLN A 130 25.01 20.57 -2.42
N GLU A 131 24.73 19.71 -3.39
CA GLU A 131 24.73 18.26 -3.23
C GLU A 131 25.90 17.67 -4.01
N GLN A 132 26.59 16.70 -3.40
CA GLN A 132 27.60 15.90 -4.09
C GLN A 132 27.27 14.42 -4.00
N ARG A 133 27.35 13.74 -5.15
CA ARG A 133 27.31 12.29 -5.18
C ARG A 133 28.66 11.75 -4.74
N LEU A 134 28.65 10.90 -3.72
CA LEU A 134 29.86 10.29 -3.22
C LEU A 134 30.40 9.30 -4.26
N ALA A 135 31.67 9.47 -4.65
CA ALA A 135 32.34 8.55 -5.56
C ALA A 135 32.46 7.13 -4.96
N VAL A 136 32.52 7.04 -3.64
CA VAL A 136 32.49 5.80 -2.86
C VAL A 136 31.42 5.95 -1.77
N PRO A 137 30.33 5.16 -1.79
CA PRO A 137 29.32 5.22 -0.74
C PRO A 137 29.92 4.96 0.64
N ARG A 138 29.47 5.70 1.66
CA ARG A 138 29.91 5.54 3.06
C ARG A 138 28.82 4.85 3.88
N ARG A 139 29.16 4.05 4.89
CA ARG A 139 28.12 3.45 5.73
C ARG A 139 27.42 4.53 6.55
N VAL A 140 26.10 4.39 6.72
CA VAL A 140 25.34 5.25 7.64
C VAL A 140 25.94 5.10 9.05
N GLY A 141 26.24 6.24 9.69
CA GLY A 141 26.91 6.28 11.00
C GLY A 141 28.42 6.56 10.97
N ASP A 142 29.08 6.45 9.80
CA ASP A 142 30.47 6.90 9.61
C ASP A 142 30.57 8.42 9.36
N GLU A 143 29.45 9.12 9.44
CA GLU A 143 29.35 10.57 9.24
C GLU A 143 29.98 11.32 10.42
N VAL A 144 30.83 12.30 10.10
CA VAL A 144 31.34 13.23 11.10
C VAL A 144 30.22 14.22 11.38
N ALA A 145 29.55 14.06 12.53
CA ALA A 145 28.57 15.04 12.98
C ALA A 145 29.23 16.44 12.99
N PRO A 146 28.55 17.48 12.50
CA PRO A 146 29.10 18.82 12.51
C PRO A 146 29.46 19.21 13.95
N THR A 147 30.67 19.74 14.14
CA THR A 147 31.10 20.25 15.44
C THR A 147 30.26 21.48 15.78
N VAL A 148 29.27 21.31 16.65
CA VAL A 148 28.51 22.44 17.21
C VAL A 148 29.17 22.85 18.50
N GLU A 149 29.64 24.09 18.59
CA GLU A 149 30.13 24.65 19.85
C GLU A 149 28.95 24.83 20.83
N GLY A 150 29.00 24.16 21.99
CA GLY A 150 28.01 24.34 23.06
C GLY A 150 27.57 23.03 23.73
N THR A 151 26.57 23.14 24.61
CA THR A 151 25.94 21.99 25.26
C THR A 151 24.94 21.33 24.30
N HIS A 152 25.19 20.06 23.96
CA HIS A 152 24.26 19.23 23.21
C HIS A 152 23.15 18.72 24.13
N GLN A 153 22.12 19.54 24.34
CA GLN A 153 20.91 19.08 25.01
C GLN A 153 19.95 18.47 23.98
N PRO A 154 19.31 17.34 24.29
CA PRO A 154 18.31 16.79 23.40
C PRO A 154 17.07 17.69 23.33
N HIS A 155 16.37 17.65 22.20
CA HIS A 155 15.25 18.55 21.94
C HIS A 155 14.10 18.44 22.97
N TRP A 156 13.89 17.25 23.55
CA TRP A 156 12.84 17.05 24.57
C TRP A 156 13.18 17.77 25.89
N GLU A 157 14.44 17.75 26.31
CA GLU A 157 14.89 18.46 27.52
C GLU A 157 14.88 19.97 27.28
N LEU A 158 15.41 20.42 26.14
CA LEU A 158 15.41 21.83 25.77
C LEU A 158 13.99 22.41 25.67
N GLY A 159 13.09 21.68 25.00
CA GLY A 159 11.70 22.09 24.83
C GLY A 159 10.96 22.24 26.16
N GLU A 160 11.20 21.34 27.11
CA GLU A 160 10.62 21.43 28.44
C GLU A 160 11.22 22.58 29.27
N GLN A 161 12.54 22.74 29.28
CA GLN A 161 13.24 23.82 30.00
C GLN A 161 12.82 25.21 29.52
N LEU A 162 12.58 25.37 28.22
CA LEU A 162 12.11 26.63 27.63
C LEU A 162 10.58 26.83 27.78
N GLY A 163 9.86 25.87 28.35
CA GLY A 163 8.39 25.92 28.47
C GLY A 163 7.65 25.83 27.13
N LEU A 164 8.33 25.33 26.09
CA LEU A 164 7.84 25.23 24.72
C LEU A 164 7.11 23.90 24.45
N ILE A 165 7.49 22.84 25.14
CA ILE A 165 6.88 21.50 25.05
C ILE A 165 6.41 21.08 26.44
N ASP A 166 5.17 20.63 26.52
CA ASP A 166 4.53 20.16 27.75
C ASP A 166 4.09 18.70 27.59
N PHE A 167 5.00 17.79 27.98
CA PHE A 167 4.80 16.35 27.90
C PHE A 167 3.86 15.83 28.99
N GLU A 168 3.91 16.41 30.19
CA GLU A 168 3.05 16.00 31.32
C GLU A 168 1.57 16.18 30.96
N ARG A 169 1.20 17.38 30.48
CA ARG A 169 -0.20 17.63 30.09
C ARG A 169 -0.58 16.89 28.82
N GLY A 170 0.33 16.73 27.85
CA GLY A 170 0.09 15.90 26.67
C GLY A 170 -0.27 14.46 27.05
N THR A 171 0.54 13.87 27.93
CA THR A 171 0.32 12.51 28.46
C THR A 171 -0.99 12.42 29.25
N LYS A 172 -1.32 13.45 30.03
CA LYS A 172 -2.59 13.48 30.78
C LYS A 172 -3.82 13.51 29.87
N ILE A 173 -3.73 14.11 28.68
CA ILE A 173 -4.86 14.24 27.75
C ILE A 173 -5.01 12.97 26.89
N SER A 174 -3.91 12.48 26.32
CA SER A 174 -3.94 11.47 25.26
C SER A 174 -3.07 10.23 25.51
N GLY A 175 -2.35 10.17 26.64
CA GLY A 175 -1.45 9.08 26.97
C GLY A 175 -0.04 9.24 26.39
N SER A 176 0.76 8.17 26.45
CA SER A 176 2.15 8.17 26.01
C SER A 176 2.31 8.59 24.55
N ARG A 177 3.43 9.24 24.21
CA ARG A 177 3.79 9.77 22.87
C ARG A 177 2.98 10.98 22.39
N PHE A 178 2.18 11.61 23.26
CA PHE A 178 1.52 12.88 22.97
C PHE A 178 2.14 14.03 23.78
N TYR A 179 2.11 15.24 23.22
CA TYR A 179 2.70 16.45 23.80
C TYR A 179 1.89 17.69 23.40
N ILE A 180 2.06 18.79 24.14
CA ILE A 180 1.49 20.09 23.78
C ILE A 180 2.64 21.04 23.43
N LEU A 181 2.60 21.64 22.23
CA LEU A 181 3.48 22.75 21.88
C LEU A 181 2.87 24.08 22.35
N ARG A 182 3.73 25.00 22.80
CA ARG A 182 3.34 26.29 23.37
C ARG A 182 4.12 27.45 22.76
N GLY A 183 3.47 28.62 22.71
CA GLY A 183 4.09 29.88 22.30
C GLY A 183 4.84 29.76 20.97
N GLU A 184 6.12 30.09 21.00
CA GLU A 184 6.99 30.10 19.82
C GLU A 184 7.15 28.73 19.16
N ALA A 185 7.04 27.61 19.90
CA ALA A 185 7.13 26.29 19.27
C ALA A 185 5.88 25.95 18.45
N ALA A 186 4.69 26.31 18.94
CA ALA A 186 3.46 26.16 18.18
C ALA A 186 3.44 27.09 16.95
N HIS A 187 3.98 28.31 17.10
CA HIS A 187 4.17 29.24 15.98
C HIS A 187 5.14 28.68 14.94
N LEU A 188 6.30 28.18 15.38
CA LEU A 188 7.32 27.59 14.53
C LEU A 188 6.79 26.40 13.74
N GLN A 189 6.03 25.48 14.38
CA GLN A 189 5.42 24.36 13.68
C GLN A 189 4.56 24.84 12.50
N ARG A 190 3.68 25.81 12.72
CA ARG A 190 2.85 26.38 11.64
C ARG A 190 3.69 27.09 10.58
N ALA A 191 4.70 27.85 11.00
CA ALA A 191 5.58 28.57 10.07
C ALA A 191 6.34 27.60 9.15
N LEU A 192 6.84 26.48 9.68
CA LEU A 192 7.49 25.44 8.87
C LEU A 192 6.54 24.83 7.84
N ILE A 193 5.31 24.49 8.26
CA ILE A 193 4.29 23.95 7.34
C ILE A 193 4.02 24.94 6.20
N SER A 194 3.73 26.21 6.52
CA SER A 194 3.47 27.24 5.51
C SER A 194 4.66 27.46 4.58
N TRP A 195 5.86 27.54 5.15
CA TRP A 195 7.08 27.74 4.36
C TRP A 195 7.34 26.57 3.40
N MET A 196 7.20 25.32 3.84
CA MET A 196 7.36 24.15 2.96
C MET A 196 6.34 24.14 1.82
N LEU A 197 5.08 24.48 2.10
CA LEU A 197 4.05 24.59 1.08
C LEU A 197 4.41 25.65 0.03
N ASP A 198 4.84 26.84 0.46
CA ASP A 198 5.23 27.91 -0.47
C ASP A 198 6.44 27.52 -1.32
N VAL A 199 7.46 26.89 -0.72
CA VAL A 199 8.64 26.38 -1.45
C VAL A 199 8.23 25.39 -2.54
N HIS A 200 7.35 24.43 -2.23
CA HIS A 200 6.93 23.44 -3.24
C HIS A 200 6.00 24.03 -4.31
N ARG A 201 5.20 25.04 -3.97
CA ARG A 201 4.42 25.79 -4.97
C ARG A 201 5.32 26.52 -5.95
N GLU A 202 6.42 27.12 -5.50
CA GLU A 202 7.43 27.74 -6.37
C GLU A 202 8.11 26.72 -7.31
N GLN A 203 8.16 25.44 -6.90
CA GLN A 203 8.64 24.32 -7.71
C GLN A 203 7.59 23.75 -8.69
N GLY A 204 6.36 24.29 -8.67
CA GLY A 204 5.28 23.91 -9.58
C GLY A 204 4.34 22.81 -9.07
N TYR A 205 4.41 22.44 -7.78
CA TYR A 205 3.44 21.53 -7.19
C TYR A 205 2.08 22.23 -7.01
N GLU A 206 1.01 21.49 -7.26
CA GLU A 206 -0.35 21.92 -6.91
C GLU A 206 -0.61 21.62 -5.43
N GLU A 207 -0.91 22.66 -4.66
CA GLU A 207 -1.31 22.49 -3.27
C GLU A 207 -2.75 21.95 -3.19
N VAL A 208 -2.93 20.83 -2.48
CA VAL A 208 -4.23 20.19 -2.28
C VAL A 208 -4.52 20.04 -0.79
N TYR A 209 -5.76 20.30 -0.40
CA TYR A 209 -6.25 20.06 0.95
C TYR A 209 -7.18 18.85 0.94
N VAL A 210 -6.77 17.77 1.61
CA VAL A 210 -7.42 16.46 1.54
C VAL A 210 -7.94 16.00 2.92
N PRO A 211 -8.91 15.07 2.97
CA PRO A 211 -9.38 14.49 4.22
C PRO A 211 -8.27 13.76 5.00
N PHE A 212 -8.33 13.81 6.33
CA PHE A 212 -7.42 13.06 7.23
C PHE A 212 -7.96 11.70 7.67
N VAL A 213 -9.20 11.41 7.32
CA VAL A 213 -9.84 10.11 7.51
C VAL A 213 -10.33 9.60 6.16
N VAL A 214 -10.04 8.34 5.87
CA VAL A 214 -10.28 7.72 4.56
C VAL A 214 -10.95 6.37 4.73
N LYS A 215 -11.56 5.88 3.65
CA LYS A 215 -12.05 4.51 3.58
C LYS A 215 -10.88 3.53 3.55
N GLU A 216 -11.08 2.32 4.08
CA GLU A 216 -10.09 1.24 4.10
C GLU A 216 -9.46 0.97 2.72
N GLU A 217 -10.28 0.97 1.66
CA GLU A 217 -9.86 0.74 0.27
C GLU A 217 -8.74 1.67 -0.22
N MET A 218 -8.63 2.89 0.33
CA MET A 218 -7.57 3.84 -0.04
C MET A 218 -6.20 3.38 0.46
N LEU A 219 -6.16 2.76 1.64
CA LEU A 219 -4.92 2.35 2.30
C LEU A 219 -4.28 1.11 1.67
N TYR A 220 -5.05 0.31 0.93
CA TYR A 220 -4.52 -0.75 0.10
C TYR A 220 -3.79 -0.21 -1.14
N GLY A 221 -4.22 0.94 -1.67
CA GLY A 221 -3.62 1.57 -2.85
C GLY A 221 -2.20 2.08 -2.57
N THR A 222 -2.02 2.72 -1.42
CA THR A 222 -0.76 3.28 -0.94
C THR A 222 0.10 2.26 -0.16
N GLY A 223 -0.41 1.05 0.06
CA GLY A 223 0.35 -0.09 0.60
C GLY A 223 0.46 -0.16 2.12
N GLN A 224 -0.30 0.66 2.86
CA GLN A 224 -0.35 0.60 4.31
C GLN A 224 -1.15 -0.63 4.78
N LEU A 225 -2.30 -0.89 4.16
CA LEU A 225 -3.06 -2.12 4.40
C LEU A 225 -2.68 -3.21 3.40
N PRO A 226 -2.64 -4.48 3.84
CA PRO A 226 -3.01 -4.97 5.17
C PRO A 226 -1.87 -4.93 6.21
N LYS A 227 -0.63 -4.60 5.81
CA LYS A 227 0.59 -4.82 6.62
C LYS A 227 0.63 -4.05 7.94
N PHE A 228 0.07 -2.83 7.99
CA PHE A 228 0.18 -1.92 9.12
C PHE A 228 -1.13 -1.73 9.89
N ALA A 229 -2.13 -2.61 9.68
CA ALA A 229 -3.46 -2.51 10.30
C ALA A 229 -3.39 -2.30 11.83
N ASP A 230 -2.50 -3.02 12.51
CA ASP A 230 -2.34 -2.97 13.98
C ASP A 230 -1.75 -1.66 14.52
N THR A 231 -1.24 -0.80 13.63
CA THR A 231 -0.53 0.44 14.00
C THR A 231 -1.29 1.70 13.61
N MET A 232 -2.42 1.56 12.91
CA MET A 232 -3.21 2.68 12.42
C MET A 232 -4.42 2.95 13.31
N TYR A 233 -4.84 4.22 13.39
CA TYR A 233 -6.09 4.56 14.07
C TYR A 233 -7.27 4.27 13.15
N HIS A 234 -8.23 3.52 13.67
CA HIS A 234 -9.47 3.10 13.02
C HIS A 234 -10.66 3.51 13.86
N ASP A 235 -11.66 4.11 13.21
CA ASP A 235 -12.97 4.36 13.78
C ASP A 235 -13.80 3.07 13.71
N ALA A 236 -14.16 2.54 14.88
CA ALA A 236 -14.82 1.25 15.00
C ALA A 236 -16.30 1.26 14.56
N GLU A 237 -16.93 2.43 14.42
CA GLU A 237 -18.36 2.54 14.09
C GLU A 237 -18.56 2.82 12.60
N GLU A 238 -17.78 3.74 12.03
CA GLU A 238 -17.95 4.26 10.66
C GLU A 238 -16.99 3.60 9.65
N ASP A 239 -16.10 2.72 10.12
CA ASP A 239 -15.08 2.05 9.30
C ASP A 239 -14.18 3.02 8.50
N LEU A 240 -13.79 4.09 9.19
CA LEU A 240 -12.89 5.12 8.66
C LEU A 240 -11.53 5.03 9.34
N TRP A 241 -10.48 5.29 8.57
CA TRP A 241 -9.11 5.15 9.02
C TRP A 241 -8.40 6.50 8.99
N MET A 242 -7.66 6.83 10.04
CA MET A 242 -6.84 8.03 10.06
C MET A 242 -5.62 7.82 9.18
N VAL A 243 -5.35 8.77 8.28
CA VAL A 243 -4.21 8.68 7.37
C VAL A 243 -2.89 8.80 8.14
N PRO A 244 -1.87 7.96 7.86
CA PRO A 244 -0.56 8.06 8.50
C PRO A 244 0.36 9.06 7.79
N THR A 245 0.01 9.45 6.55
CA THR A 245 0.71 10.39 5.68
C THR A 245 -0.29 10.99 4.68
N ALA A 246 0.11 12.05 3.98
CA ALA A 246 -0.68 12.68 2.91
C ALA A 246 -0.43 12.06 1.51
N GLU A 247 0.46 11.07 1.40
CA GLU A 247 0.67 10.23 0.20
C GLU A 247 -0.61 9.46 -0.18
#